data_AF-V5EM94-F1
#
_entry.id   AF-V5EM94-F1
#
_cell.length_a   1.000
_cell.length_b   1.000
_cell.length_c   1.000
_cell.angle_alpha   90.00
_cell.angle_beta   90.00
_cell.angle_gamma   90.00
#
_symmetry.space_group_name_H-M   'P 1'
#
loop_
_entity.id
_entity.type
_entity.pdbx_description
1 polymer ?
#
loop_
_entity_poly.entity_id
_entity_poly.type
_entity_poly.pdbx_seq_one_letter_code
_entity_poly.pdbx_strand_id
1 'polypeptide(L)'
;MASRFAAGLFGRSLTTTTARVQTGAVRRLATAAGENEFLAERMHHKEHAGKSADLWRKVSLYVCIPGSIVLAVYIYGIEKHHYDHMVHEFHDNDEQPPERTFYEYNNIRKKAFPWGDGSKSFFHNKMINYSVDP
;
A
#
# COMPACT_ATOMS: atom_id res chain seq x y z
N MET A 1 47.05 -48.41 14.50
CA MET A 1 48.49 -48.14 14.73
C MET A 1 49.09 -47.53 13.46
N ALA A 2 49.22 -46.21 13.47
CA ALA A 2 49.86 -45.29 12.52
C ALA A 2 49.44 -43.90 13.05
N SER A 3 50.19 -42.81 13.06
CA SER A 3 51.45 -42.44 12.45
C SER A 3 51.96 -41.23 13.26
N ARG A 4 53.28 -41.05 13.28
CA ARG A 4 53.97 -39.94 13.92
C ARG A 4 53.71 -38.67 13.10
N PHE A 5 53.40 -37.55 13.75
CA PHE A 5 53.59 -36.23 13.14
C PHE A 5 54.33 -35.30 14.10
N ALA A 6 55.42 -34.75 13.57
CA ALA A 6 56.40 -33.93 14.23
C ALA A 6 55.87 -32.53 14.53
N ALA A 7 56.24 -32.01 15.70
CA ALA A 7 56.05 -30.61 16.07
C ALA A 7 57.03 -29.73 15.28
N GLY A 8 56.50 -28.99 14.31
CA GLY A 8 57.21 -27.92 13.62
C GLY A 8 56.94 -26.57 14.29
N LEU A 9 57.92 -26.08 15.06
CA LEU A 9 57.99 -24.70 15.55
C LEU A 9 58.26 -23.76 14.37
N PHE A 10 57.21 -23.14 13.83
CA PHE A 10 57.35 -21.99 12.94
C PHE A 10 57.16 -20.71 13.75
N GLY A 11 58.29 -20.14 14.19
CA GLY A 11 58.34 -18.78 14.70
C GLY A 11 58.01 -17.78 13.58
N ARG A 12 56.97 -16.97 13.79
CA ARG A 12 56.78 -15.73 13.05
C ARG A 12 56.89 -14.60 14.06
N SER A 13 57.98 -13.85 13.97
CA SER A 13 58.17 -12.61 14.70
C SER A 13 57.07 -11.63 14.26
N LEU A 14 56.13 -11.31 15.16
CA LEU A 14 55.13 -10.28 14.94
C LEU A 14 55.72 -8.95 15.37
N THR A 15 56.36 -8.23 14.45
CA THR A 15 56.66 -6.81 14.64
C THR A 15 55.35 -6.04 14.53
N THR A 16 54.76 -5.65 15.66
CA THR A 16 53.63 -4.72 15.71
C THR A 16 54.14 -3.31 15.37
N THR A 17 54.12 -2.95 14.10
CA THR A 17 54.28 -1.55 13.67
C THR A 17 52.98 -0.81 14.02
N THR A 18 52.97 -0.09 15.14
CA THR A 18 51.89 0.87 15.43
C THR A 18 52.05 2.06 14.49
N ALA A 19 51.43 2.01 13.31
CA ALA A 19 51.23 3.21 12.53
C ALA A 19 50.29 4.13 13.32
N ARG A 20 50.83 5.22 13.89
CA ARG A 20 49.98 6.34 14.34
C ARG A 20 49.25 6.82 13.08
N VAL A 21 47.97 6.50 12.97
CA VAL A 21 47.07 7.24 12.09
C VAL A 21 47.09 8.67 12.61
N GLN A 22 47.92 9.52 12.02
CA GLN A 22 47.70 10.95 12.11
C GLN A 22 46.34 11.16 11.44
N THR A 23 45.30 11.29 12.27
CA THR A 23 44.03 11.86 11.83
C THR A 23 44.36 13.27 11.40
N GLY A 24 44.70 13.43 10.11
CA GLY A 24 44.88 14.73 9.50
C GLY A 24 43.68 15.56 9.89
N ALA A 25 43.93 16.73 10.48
CA ALA A 25 42.88 17.61 10.96
C ALA A 25 41.83 17.75 9.85
N VAL A 26 40.68 17.11 10.04
CA VAL A 26 39.52 17.34 9.19
C VAL A 26 39.24 18.82 9.38
N ARG A 27 39.61 19.63 8.39
CA ARG A 27 39.20 21.04 8.34
C ARG A 27 37.69 21.01 8.25
N ARG A 28 37.02 20.95 9.39
CA ARG A 28 35.65 21.40 9.54
C ARG A 28 35.76 22.89 9.33
N LEU A 29 35.52 23.31 8.09
CA LEU A 29 35.31 24.72 7.78
C LEU A 29 34.21 25.15 8.75
N ALA A 30 34.58 25.93 9.76
CA ALA A 30 33.64 26.47 10.72
C ALA A 30 32.72 27.40 9.93
N THR A 31 31.58 26.89 9.46
CA THR A 31 30.46 27.77 9.13
C THR A 31 30.14 28.48 10.42
N ALA A 32 30.32 29.80 10.40
CA ALA A 32 30.38 30.66 11.56
C ALA A 32 29.32 30.31 12.61
N ALA A 33 29.73 30.40 13.88
CA ALA A 33 28.81 30.43 15.01
C ALA A 33 27.98 31.73 14.91
N GLY A 34 26.84 31.65 14.22
CA GLY A 34 25.89 32.72 13.95
C GLY A 34 24.71 32.19 13.13
N GLU A 35 23.61 32.93 13.05
CA GLU A 35 22.47 32.57 12.21
C GLU A 35 22.91 32.50 10.74
N ASN A 36 23.12 31.28 10.24
CA ASN A 36 23.41 31.03 8.83
C ASN A 36 22.08 31.03 8.07
N GLU A 37 22.03 31.66 6.89
CA GLU A 37 20.84 31.76 6.03
C GLU A 37 20.13 30.41 5.84
N PHE A 38 20.91 29.36 5.56
CA PHE A 38 20.39 27.99 5.45
C PHE A 38 19.68 27.48 6.72
N LEU A 39 20.18 27.80 7.91
CA LEU A 39 19.54 27.44 9.18
C LEU A 39 18.24 28.23 9.38
N ALA A 40 18.24 29.52 9.02
CA ALA A 40 17.05 30.37 9.08
C ALA A 40 15.95 29.88 8.12
N GLU A 41 16.30 29.53 6.89
CA GLU A 41 15.38 28.94 5.91
C GLU A 41 14.79 27.61 6.40
N ARG A 42 15.62 26.73 6.98
CA ARG A 42 15.15 25.46 7.54
C ARG A 42 14.18 25.65 8.70
N MET A 43 14.44 26.62 9.56
CA MET A 43 13.53 26.97 10.67
C MET A 43 12.22 27.54 10.13
N HIS A 44 12.28 28.43 9.14
CA HIS A 44 11.11 28.98 8.46
C HIS A 44 10.26 27.88 7.80
N HIS A 45 10.88 26.94 7.07
CA HIS A 45 10.18 25.80 6.47
C HIS A 45 9.53 24.91 7.52
N LYS A 46 10.23 24.64 8.64
CA LYS A 46 9.68 23.84 9.73
C LYS A 46 8.45 24.50 10.36
N GLU A 47 8.51 25.82 10.59
CA GLU A 47 7.38 26.58 11.12
C GLU A 47 6.19 26.61 10.15
N HIS A 48 6.47 26.89 8.87
CA HIS A 48 5.43 26.89 7.83
C HIS A 48 4.78 25.51 7.68
N ALA A 49 5.58 24.44 7.67
CA ALA A 49 5.07 23.06 7.62
C ALA A 49 4.19 22.73 8.83
N GLY A 50 4.57 23.17 10.04
CA GLY A 50 3.76 23.00 11.24
C GLY A 50 2.38 23.66 11.11
N LYS A 51 2.34 24.93 10.67
CA LYS A 51 1.09 25.66 10.46
C LYS A 51 0.22 25.02 9.38
N SER A 52 0.83 24.61 8.26
CA SER A 52 0.13 23.94 7.16
C SER A 52 -0.42 22.56 7.58
N ALA A 53 0.34 21.78 8.34
CA ALA A 53 -0.11 20.49 8.87
C ALA A 53 -1.31 20.66 9.82
N ASP A 54 -1.27 21.67 10.71
CA ASP A 54 -2.38 21.95 11.61
C ASP A 54 -3.63 22.44 10.87
N LEU A 55 -3.47 23.25 9.81
CA LEU A 55 -4.59 23.63 8.94
C LEU A 55 -5.23 22.40 8.30
N TRP A 56 -4.44 21.53 7.66
CA TRP A 56 -4.97 20.35 6.98
C TRP A 56 -5.58 19.34 7.95
N ARG A 57 -5.00 19.16 9.14
CA ARG A 57 -5.61 18.36 10.21
C ARG A 57 -7.02 18.86 10.55
N LYS A 58 -7.19 20.17 10.71
CA LYS A 58 -8.50 20.77 11.00
C LYS A 58 -9.47 20.60 9.82
N VAL A 59 -9.04 20.83 8.59
CA VAL A 59 -9.90 20.63 7.40
C VAL A 59 -10.36 19.17 7.31
N SER A 60 -9.46 18.20 7.48
CA SER A 60 -9.83 16.78 7.47
C SER A 60 -10.84 16.44 8.57
N LEU A 61 -10.63 16.93 9.79
CA LEU A 61 -11.50 16.61 10.94
C LEU A 61 -12.84 17.33 10.90
N TYR A 62 -12.88 18.60 10.50
CA TYR A 62 -14.06 19.44 10.62
C TYR A 62 -14.83 19.63 9.31
N VAL A 63 -14.24 19.28 8.17
CA VAL A 63 -14.90 19.38 6.87
C VAL A 63 -15.04 18.00 6.22
N CYS A 64 -13.92 17.29 6.01
CA CYS A 64 -13.96 16.03 5.28
C CYS A 64 -14.77 14.96 6.03
N ILE A 65 -14.52 14.74 7.33
CA ILE A 65 -15.25 13.73 8.09
C ILE A 65 -16.76 14.03 8.14
N PRO A 66 -17.23 15.23 8.57
CA PRO A 66 -18.66 15.54 8.54
C PRO A 66 -19.26 15.46 7.14
N GLY A 67 -18.57 15.94 6.11
CA GLY A 67 -19.01 15.85 4.72
C GLY A 67 -19.17 14.40 4.24
N SER A 68 -18.22 13.53 4.58
CA SER A 68 -18.30 12.10 4.30
C SER A 68 -19.47 11.42 5.01
N ILE A 69 -19.79 11.82 6.25
CA ILE A 69 -20.94 11.27 6.97
C ILE A 69 -22.25 11.63 6.27
N VAL A 70 -22.43 12.90 5.88
CA VAL A 70 -23.64 13.34 5.16
C VAL A 70 -23.77 12.57 3.84
N LEU A 71 -22.69 12.45 3.08
CA LEU A 71 -22.68 11.71 1.83
C LEU A 71 -22.97 10.21 2.05
N ALA A 72 -22.41 9.61 3.10
CA ALA A 72 -22.63 8.20 3.43
C ALA A 72 -24.11 7.92 3.75
N VAL A 73 -24.77 8.80 4.51
CA VAL A 73 -26.22 8.66 4.80
C VAL A 73 -27.05 8.76 3.52
N TYR A 74 -26.73 9.70 2.64
CA TYR A 74 -27.41 9.86 1.36
C TYR A 74 -27.24 8.61 0.46
N ILE A 75 -26.01 8.16 0.27
CA ILE A 75 -25.70 6.97 -0.54
C ILE A 75 -26.33 5.72 0.08
N TYR A 76 -26.33 5.59 1.41
CA TYR A 76 -26.97 4.46 2.08
C TYR A 76 -28.44 4.33 1.71
N GLY A 77 -29.19 5.44 1.62
CA GLY A 77 -30.59 5.40 1.19
C GLY A 77 -30.75 4.85 -0.23
N ILE A 78 -29.95 5.36 -1.18
CA ILE A 78 -29.97 4.89 -2.57
C ILE A 78 -29.59 3.41 -2.66
N GLU A 79 -28.51 3.01 -1.97
CA GLU A 79 -28.02 1.64 -2.02
C GLU A 79 -28.97 0.66 -1.34
N LYS A 80 -29.67 1.08 -0.26
CA LYS A 80 -30.74 0.30 0.36
C LYS A 80 -31.85 -0.01 -0.66
N HIS A 81 -32.27 0.99 -1.45
CA HIS A 81 -33.26 0.78 -2.51
C HIS A 81 -32.74 -0.16 -3.60
N HIS A 82 -31.51 0.02 -4.08
CA HIS A 82 -30.92 -0.90 -5.05
C HIS A 82 -30.86 -2.34 -4.54
N TYR A 83 -30.41 -2.52 -3.29
CA TYR A 83 -30.33 -3.83 -2.65
C TYR A 83 -31.70 -4.48 -2.53
N ASP A 84 -32.70 -3.74 -2.05
CA ASP A 84 -34.06 -4.26 -1.90
C ASP A 84 -34.63 -4.66 -3.27
N HIS A 85 -34.45 -3.83 -4.31
CA HIS A 85 -34.85 -4.19 -5.68
C HIS A 85 -34.17 -5.45 -6.19
N MET A 86 -32.86 -5.59 -6.00
CA MET A 86 -32.12 -6.78 -6.41
C MET A 86 -32.61 -8.05 -5.70
N VAL A 87 -32.90 -7.95 -4.40
CA VAL A 87 -33.40 -9.08 -3.61
C VAL A 87 -34.81 -9.46 -4.04
N HIS A 88 -35.70 -8.48 -4.22
CA HIS A 88 -37.05 -8.73 -4.73
C HIS A 88 -37.04 -9.39 -6.10
N GLU A 89 -36.29 -8.84 -7.06
CA GLU A 89 -36.22 -9.37 -8.43
C GLU A 89 -35.63 -10.78 -8.48
N PHE A 90 -34.65 -11.08 -7.62
CA PHE A 90 -34.07 -12.41 -7.49
C PHE A 90 -35.06 -13.44 -6.89
N HIS A 91 -35.82 -13.06 -5.87
CA HIS A 91 -36.82 -13.95 -5.27
C HIS A 91 -38.04 -14.16 -6.16
N ASP A 92 -38.49 -13.11 -6.86
CA ASP A 92 -39.60 -13.19 -7.79
C ASP A 92 -39.26 -14.02 -9.04
N ASN A 93 -37.97 -14.22 -9.32
CA ASN A 93 -37.46 -15.00 -10.44
C ASN A 93 -36.86 -16.35 -9.98
N ASP A 94 -37.49 -17.04 -9.03
CA ASP A 94 -37.13 -18.38 -8.56
C ASP A 94 -35.65 -18.52 -8.13
N GLU A 95 -35.10 -17.49 -7.47
CA GLU A 95 -33.69 -17.43 -7.06
C GLU A 95 -32.71 -17.51 -8.25
N GLN A 96 -33.10 -16.93 -9.39
CA GLN A 96 -32.26 -16.76 -10.57
C GLN A 96 -32.04 -15.28 -10.90
N PRO A 97 -30.91 -14.93 -11.53
CA PRO A 97 -30.67 -13.57 -12.02
C PRO A 97 -31.83 -13.11 -12.92
N PRO A 98 -32.21 -11.82 -12.88
CA PRO A 98 -33.40 -11.33 -13.57
C PRO A 98 -33.38 -11.60 -15.06
N GLU A 99 -34.53 -11.99 -15.63
CA GLU A 99 -34.67 -12.27 -17.07
C GLU A 99 -34.17 -11.10 -17.93
N ARG A 100 -33.24 -11.38 -18.85
CA ARG A 100 -32.68 -10.37 -19.76
C ARG A 100 -32.57 -10.91 -21.18
N THR A 101 -32.76 -10.03 -22.16
CA THR A 101 -32.47 -10.35 -23.56
C THR A 101 -30.97 -10.59 -23.74
N PHE A 102 -30.60 -11.84 -24.05
CA PHE A 102 -29.22 -12.21 -24.35
C PHE A 102 -28.89 -11.94 -25.81
N TYR A 103 -27.92 -11.04 -26.01
CA TYR A 103 -27.32 -10.83 -27.32
C TYR A 103 -26.06 -11.68 -27.46
N GLU A 104 -25.65 -11.97 -28.69
CA GLU A 104 -24.45 -12.77 -29.01
C GLU A 104 -23.17 -12.21 -28.38
N TYR A 105 -23.11 -10.90 -28.16
CA TYR A 105 -21.96 -10.25 -27.53
C TYR A 105 -21.96 -10.32 -25.99
N ASN A 106 -23.06 -10.75 -25.36
CA ASN A 106 -23.14 -10.89 -23.92
C ASN A 106 -22.47 -12.19 -23.48
N ASN A 107 -21.76 -12.15 -22.36
CA ASN A 107 -21.14 -13.32 -21.73
C ASN A 107 -20.24 -14.19 -22.64
N ILE A 108 -19.67 -13.63 -23.71
CA ILE A 108 -18.75 -14.37 -24.59
C ILE A 108 -17.63 -15.02 -23.76
N ARG A 109 -17.47 -16.35 -23.93
CA ARG A 109 -16.40 -17.15 -23.34
C ARG A 109 -15.77 -18.01 -24.42
N LYS A 110 -14.50 -17.75 -24.76
CA LYS A 110 -13.71 -18.58 -25.71
C LYS A 110 -12.85 -19.64 -25.01
N LYS A 111 -12.55 -19.41 -23.73
CA LYS A 111 -11.77 -20.28 -22.86
C LYS A 111 -12.30 -20.11 -21.44
N ALA A 112 -12.39 -21.21 -20.71
CA ALA A 112 -12.68 -21.22 -19.29
C ALA A 112 -11.75 -20.27 -18.50
N PHE A 113 -12.29 -19.67 -17.43
CA PHE A 113 -11.46 -18.95 -16.48
C PHE A 113 -10.47 -19.90 -15.78
N PRO A 114 -9.29 -19.43 -15.35
CA PRO A 114 -8.28 -20.28 -14.73
C PRO A 114 -8.53 -20.58 -13.23
N TRP A 115 -9.75 -20.33 -12.72
CA TRP A 115 -10.13 -20.55 -11.33
C TRP A 115 -11.52 -21.20 -11.23
N GLY A 116 -11.78 -21.86 -10.09
CA GLY A 116 -13.06 -22.50 -9.82
C GLY A 116 -13.43 -23.53 -10.88
N ASP A 117 -14.69 -23.49 -11.32
CA ASP A 117 -15.24 -24.31 -12.40
C ASP A 117 -15.03 -23.69 -13.81
N GLY A 118 -14.40 -22.51 -13.88
CA GLY A 118 -14.17 -21.79 -15.14
C GLY A 118 -15.37 -21.04 -15.71
N SER A 119 -16.57 -21.15 -15.10
CA SER A 119 -17.83 -20.55 -15.59
C SER A 119 -18.08 -19.12 -15.07
N LYS A 120 -17.51 -18.78 -13.92
CA LYS A 120 -17.78 -17.52 -13.19
C LYS A 120 -16.59 -16.55 -13.24
N SER A 121 -16.90 -15.28 -13.46
CA SER A 121 -15.92 -14.19 -13.36
C SER A 121 -15.42 -14.03 -11.92
N PHE A 122 -14.35 -13.26 -11.72
CA PHE A 122 -13.74 -13.10 -10.39
C PHE A 122 -14.68 -12.41 -9.38
N PHE A 123 -15.48 -11.44 -9.83
CA PHE A 123 -16.50 -10.76 -9.03
C PHE A 123 -17.91 -11.16 -9.47
N HIS A 124 -18.16 -12.47 -9.62
CA HIS A 124 -19.46 -12.98 -10.05
C HIS A 124 -20.48 -12.94 -8.90
N ASN A 125 -21.62 -12.28 -9.13
CA ASN A 125 -22.73 -12.25 -8.18
C ASN A 125 -23.93 -13.03 -8.74
N LYS A 126 -24.30 -14.12 -8.06
CA LYS A 126 -25.41 -15.01 -8.44
C LYS A 126 -26.78 -14.32 -8.51
N MET A 127 -26.96 -13.17 -7.86
CA MET A 127 -28.23 -12.44 -7.88
C MET A 127 -28.43 -11.64 -9.17
N ILE A 128 -27.36 -11.35 -9.91
CA ILE A 128 -27.40 -10.42 -11.06
C ILE A 128 -26.65 -10.91 -12.29
N ASN A 129 -25.77 -11.91 -12.14
CA ASN A 129 -24.92 -12.41 -13.21
C ASN A 129 -25.31 -13.84 -13.56
N TYR A 130 -25.42 -14.09 -14.84
CA TYR A 130 -25.64 -15.42 -15.38
C TYR A 130 -24.30 -16.14 -15.55
N SER A 131 -24.22 -17.37 -15.06
CA SER A 131 -23.09 -18.26 -15.37
C SER A 131 -23.23 -18.77 -16.80
N VAL A 132 -22.09 -18.90 -17.49
CA VAL A 132 -22.02 -19.56 -18.79
C VAL A 132 -21.01 -20.68 -18.67
N ASP A 133 -21.45 -21.89 -19.00
CA ASP A 133 -20.56 -23.04 -19.03
C ASP A 133 -19.54 -22.85 -20.17
N PRO A 134 -18.24 -23.04 -19.90
CA PRO A 134 -17.17 -22.72 -20.83
C PRO A 134 -17.02 -23.69 -22.01
#